data_AF-A0A5C2S6N8-F1
#
_entry.id   AF-A0A5C2S6N8-F1
#
_cell.length_a   1.000
_cell.length_b   1.000
_cell.length_c   1.000
_cell.angle_alpha   90.00
_cell.angle_beta   90.00
_cell.angle_gamma   90.00
#
_symmetry.space_group_name_H-M   'P 1'
#
loop_
_entity.id
_entity.type
_entity.pdbx_description
1 polymer ?
#
loop_
_entity_poly.entity_id
_entity_poly.type
_entity_poly.pdbx_seq_one_letter_code
_entity_poly.pdbx_strand_id
1 'polypeptide(L)'
;MGYKPRIVDEDRAPDDTEPDDTSILDENEGSIIASLISQLRVGMDLHKVTFPTFVLEPRSMLERITDFMSHPDLLFGAENCDDPEERFIRVLQYYLAGWHIKPKGVKKPYNPVLGEFFRCRYDYPDGSRGFYIAEQVSHHPPVSAFYYVSPQNKVCVIGELRPKSKFLGNSVSTTMEGENRVYLLGRPEDKEYVISMPNMYARGILWGKMVLELGDSCVVKNDQTGHYADIQFKTKGYFSGTYNAVAGRIRRGATDIGEISGKWSATMEYKNAKGEKRVLFDAQKDGQNVAPKWVAPEDEQESNESRRLWTRLTRAIVAKDMDAATEAKTAVEESQREARRKMEERGEVHVPRFFHLKDARWVPKISLPSDPQEAMQAVEKFIWPTLPPSYAQ
;
A
#
# COMPACT_ATOMS: atom_id res chain seq x y z
N MET A 1 42.95 6.17 -12.99
CA MET A 1 41.78 6.64 -13.74
C MET A 1 40.55 6.17 -12.99
N GLY A 2 39.92 7.05 -12.20
CA GLY A 2 38.79 6.69 -11.36
C GLY A 2 37.54 6.43 -12.21
N TYR A 3 36.89 5.29 -11.97
CA TYR A 3 35.59 4.97 -12.54
C TYR A 3 34.56 5.96 -11.96
N LYS A 4 34.22 7.02 -12.71
CA LYS A 4 33.02 7.82 -12.39
C LYS A 4 31.83 6.98 -12.84
N PRO A 5 31.01 6.42 -11.93
CA PRO A 5 29.78 5.77 -12.36
C PRO A 5 28.97 6.80 -13.15
N ARG A 6 28.56 6.41 -14.36
CA ARG A 6 27.67 7.20 -15.21
C ARG A 6 26.32 7.21 -14.50
N ILE A 7 26.09 8.23 -13.67
CA ILE A 7 24.77 8.49 -13.08
C ILE A 7 23.83 8.62 -14.27
N VAL A 8 22.87 7.71 -14.38
CA VAL A 8 21.82 7.81 -15.40
C VAL A 8 20.95 8.99 -14.98
N ASP A 9 20.75 9.96 -15.87
CA ASP A 9 20.16 11.27 -15.54
C ASP A 9 18.72 11.20 -14.95
N GLU A 10 18.07 10.04 -15.02
CA GLU A 10 16.78 9.73 -14.38
C GLU A 10 16.86 9.60 -12.84
N ASP A 11 18.06 9.55 -12.24
CA ASP A 11 18.25 9.26 -10.80
C ASP A 11 18.40 10.50 -9.89
N ARG A 12 18.19 11.72 -10.39
CA ARG A 12 18.29 12.96 -9.59
C ARG A 12 16.94 13.35 -8.97
N ALA A 13 17.02 14.00 -7.81
CA ALA A 13 15.86 14.54 -7.11
C ALA A 13 15.26 15.76 -7.85
N PRO A 14 13.92 15.85 -7.97
CA PRO A 14 13.25 17.03 -8.54
C PRO A 14 13.44 18.31 -7.71
N ASP A 15 13.53 19.47 -8.37
CA ASP A 15 13.75 20.77 -7.71
C ASP A 15 12.46 21.41 -7.13
N ASP A 16 11.28 21.11 -7.67
CA ASP A 16 9.96 21.66 -7.29
C ASP A 16 9.16 20.72 -6.37
N THR A 17 9.86 20.06 -5.45
CA THR A 17 9.27 19.10 -4.53
C THR A 17 8.47 19.76 -3.42
N GLU A 18 7.36 19.13 -3.04
CA GLU A 18 6.63 19.51 -1.84
C GLU A 18 7.52 19.24 -0.60
N PRO A 19 7.58 20.14 0.39
CA PRO A 19 8.43 19.93 1.58
C PRO A 19 8.16 18.60 2.29
N ASP A 20 6.87 18.21 2.35
CA ASP A 20 6.42 16.96 2.96
C ASP A 20 6.87 15.70 2.18
N ASP A 21 7.37 15.81 0.93
CA ASP A 21 7.86 14.65 0.16
C ASP A 21 9.37 14.45 0.25
N THR A 22 10.02 15.26 1.08
CA THR A 22 11.47 15.34 1.09
C THR A 22 12.10 15.08 2.45
N SER A 23 13.30 14.53 2.42
CA SER A 23 14.12 14.34 3.61
C SER A 23 15.49 14.95 3.40
N ILE A 24 15.91 15.73 4.40
CA ILE A 24 17.27 16.22 4.52
C ILE A 24 17.88 15.38 5.63
N LEU A 25 18.80 14.49 5.25
CA LEU A 25 19.58 13.73 6.21
C LEU A 25 20.60 14.65 6.86
N ASP A 26 20.84 14.47 8.15
CA ASP A 26 22.00 15.09 8.79
C ASP A 26 23.33 14.45 8.30
N GLU A 27 24.47 15.02 8.68
CA GLU A 27 25.78 14.53 8.23
C GLU A 27 26.07 13.09 8.65
N ASN A 28 25.57 12.68 9.83
CA ASN A 28 25.76 11.33 10.35
C ASN A 28 24.87 10.33 9.60
N GLU A 29 23.58 10.65 9.45
CA GLU A 29 22.61 9.87 8.67
C GLU A 29 23.06 9.71 7.22
N GLY A 30 23.53 10.80 6.60
CA GLY A 30 24.08 10.80 5.24
C GLY A 30 25.31 9.89 5.13
N SER A 31 26.20 9.93 6.12
CA SER A 31 27.38 9.06 6.17
C SER A 31 27.02 7.57 6.32
N ILE A 32 26.00 7.25 7.13
CA ILE A 32 25.49 5.88 7.30
C ILE A 32 24.91 5.37 5.98
N ILE A 33 24.07 6.17 5.30
CA ILE A 33 23.51 5.81 3.99
C ILE A 33 24.62 5.63 2.95
N ALA A 34 25.58 6.55 2.88
CA ALA A 34 26.70 6.45 1.94
C ALA A 34 27.54 5.17 2.18
N SER A 35 27.81 4.83 3.45
CA SER A 35 28.51 3.60 3.82
C SER A 35 27.75 2.34 3.40
N LEU A 36 26.44 2.28 3.70
CA LEU A 36 25.58 1.16 3.28
C LEU A 36 25.56 1.02 1.76
N ILE A 37 25.36 2.13 1.04
CA ILE A 37 25.22 2.13 -0.41
C ILE A 37 26.55 1.83 -1.12
N SER A 38 27.69 2.20 -0.54
CA SER A 38 29.01 1.89 -1.11
C SER A 38 29.26 0.37 -1.27
N GLN A 39 28.50 -0.45 -0.56
CA GLN A 39 28.55 -1.91 -0.62
C GLN A 39 27.62 -2.50 -1.70
N LEU A 40 26.75 -1.68 -2.28
CA LEU A 40 25.73 -2.09 -3.26
C LEU A 40 26.26 -1.97 -4.69
N ARG A 41 25.73 -2.81 -5.58
CA ARG A 41 25.95 -2.73 -7.04
C ARG A 41 24.66 -2.34 -7.73
N VAL A 42 24.74 -1.53 -8.78
CA VAL A 42 23.55 -1.18 -9.59
C VAL A 42 22.87 -2.46 -10.09
N GLY A 43 21.55 -2.52 -9.92
CA GLY A 43 20.70 -3.69 -10.21
C GLY A 43 20.59 -4.69 -9.06
N MET A 44 21.33 -4.52 -7.95
CA MET A 44 21.26 -5.42 -6.79
C MET A 44 19.87 -5.39 -6.14
N ASP A 45 19.35 -6.58 -5.85
CA ASP A 45 18.14 -6.79 -5.05
C ASP A 45 18.39 -6.40 -3.60
N LEU A 46 17.54 -5.54 -3.06
CA LEU A 46 17.67 -4.99 -1.71
C LEU A 46 16.87 -5.73 -0.65
N HIS A 47 16.21 -6.83 -0.99
CA HIS A 47 15.42 -7.62 -0.04
C HIS A 47 16.24 -8.08 1.18
N LYS A 48 17.53 -8.37 1.00
CA LYS A 48 18.43 -8.82 2.07
C LYS A 48 19.22 -7.69 2.73
N VAL A 49 18.98 -6.44 2.32
CA VAL A 49 19.70 -5.27 2.83
C VAL A 49 18.90 -4.66 3.99
N THR A 50 19.52 -4.60 5.16
CA THR A 50 18.96 -3.95 6.34
C THR A 50 19.15 -2.44 6.22
N PHE A 51 18.04 -1.71 6.00
CA PHE A 51 18.07 -0.25 6.02
C PHE A 51 18.15 0.31 7.45
N PRO A 52 18.75 1.50 7.65
CA PRO A 52 18.81 2.16 8.95
C PRO A 52 17.42 2.52 9.50
N THR A 53 17.31 2.69 10.81
CA THR A 53 16.02 2.95 11.48
C THR A 53 15.47 4.36 11.21
N PHE A 54 16.33 5.35 10.94
CA PHE A 54 15.88 6.72 10.64
C PHE A 54 15.13 6.84 9.30
N VAL A 55 15.22 5.88 8.39
CA VAL A 55 14.40 5.86 7.15
C VAL A 55 13.07 5.15 7.34
N LEU A 56 12.74 4.68 8.55
CA LEU A 56 11.50 3.95 8.81
C LEU A 56 10.35 4.89 9.20
N GLU A 57 9.15 4.59 8.73
CA GLU A 57 7.91 5.11 9.33
C GLU A 57 7.43 4.17 10.45
N PRO A 58 6.69 4.67 11.46
CA PRO A 58 6.29 3.87 12.63
C PRO A 58 5.13 2.90 12.36
N ARG A 59 5.15 2.19 11.22
CA ARG A 59 4.10 1.25 10.80
C ARG A 59 4.68 0.07 10.04
N SER A 60 4.11 -1.11 10.26
CA SER A 60 4.33 -2.28 9.40
C SER A 60 3.67 -2.09 8.04
N MET A 61 4.21 -2.72 6.99
CA MET A 61 3.57 -2.72 5.66
C MET A 61 2.11 -3.19 5.75
N LEU A 62 1.80 -4.16 6.61
CA LEU A 62 0.43 -4.68 6.78
C LEU A 62 -0.56 -3.61 7.26
N GLU A 63 -0.09 -2.67 8.09
CA GLU A 63 -0.87 -1.51 8.50
C GLU A 63 -0.83 -0.40 7.43
N ARG A 64 0.30 -0.17 6.76
CA ARG A 64 0.43 0.86 5.71
C ARG A 64 -0.55 0.64 4.55
N ILE A 65 -0.84 -0.60 4.19
CA ILE A 65 -1.86 -0.95 3.18
C ILE A 65 -3.25 -0.36 3.53
N THR A 66 -3.57 -0.17 4.82
CA THR A 66 -4.86 0.41 5.24
C THR A 66 -5.06 1.86 4.78
N ASP A 67 -4.02 2.52 4.29
CA ASP A 67 -4.16 3.86 3.72
C ASP A 67 -5.01 3.85 2.43
N PHE A 68 -5.06 2.73 1.70
CA PHE A 68 -6.01 2.50 0.60
C PHE A 68 -7.44 2.22 1.06
N MET A 69 -7.66 2.05 2.37
CA MET A 69 -8.99 1.87 2.99
C MET A 69 -9.42 3.14 3.74
N SER A 70 -8.86 4.29 3.37
CA SER A 70 -9.16 5.58 3.98
C SER A 70 -10.40 6.24 3.41
N HIS A 71 -10.72 5.93 2.14
CA HIS A 71 -11.90 6.45 1.44
C HIS A 71 -12.77 5.32 0.85
N PRO A 72 -13.14 4.28 1.62
CA PRO A 72 -13.94 3.17 1.11
C PRO A 72 -15.37 3.61 0.75
N ASP A 73 -15.83 4.73 1.31
CA ASP A 73 -17.09 5.40 1.00
C ASP A 73 -17.24 5.78 -0.47
N LEU A 74 -16.12 6.03 -1.17
CA LEU A 74 -16.11 6.28 -2.61
C LEU A 74 -16.65 5.08 -3.41
N LEU A 75 -16.65 3.86 -2.84
CA LEU A 75 -17.24 2.67 -3.43
C LEU A 75 -18.69 2.42 -2.97
N PHE A 76 -19.15 3.01 -1.87
CA PHE A 76 -20.45 2.68 -1.28
C PHE A 76 -21.60 3.10 -2.18
N GLY A 77 -22.48 2.15 -2.51
CA GLY A 77 -23.59 2.39 -3.44
C GLY A 77 -23.18 2.40 -4.91
N ALA A 78 -21.92 2.10 -5.26
CA ALA A 78 -21.49 2.02 -6.67
C ALA A 78 -22.29 0.93 -7.41
N GLU A 79 -22.64 -0.14 -6.71
CA GLU A 79 -23.49 -1.22 -7.20
C GLU A 79 -24.89 -0.76 -7.62
N ASN A 80 -25.40 0.36 -7.08
CA ASN A 80 -26.73 0.89 -7.43
C ASN A 80 -26.73 1.71 -8.72
N CYS A 81 -25.55 2.04 -9.27
CA CYS A 81 -25.46 2.75 -10.54
C CYS A 81 -25.62 1.77 -11.71
N ASP A 82 -26.58 2.00 -12.59
CA ASP A 82 -26.80 1.11 -13.76
C ASP A 82 -25.74 1.26 -14.85
N ASP A 83 -25.10 2.43 -14.95
CA ASP A 83 -24.06 2.69 -15.94
C ASP A 83 -22.72 2.04 -15.54
N PRO A 84 -22.23 1.03 -16.29
CA PRO A 84 -20.97 0.38 -15.97
C PRO A 84 -19.75 1.31 -16.12
N GLU A 85 -19.83 2.35 -16.95
CA GLU A 85 -18.75 3.34 -17.08
C GLU A 85 -18.60 4.13 -15.77
N GLU A 86 -19.71 4.63 -15.22
CA GLU A 86 -19.71 5.36 -13.96
C GLU A 86 -19.24 4.48 -12.78
N ARG A 87 -19.67 3.21 -12.73
CA ARG A 87 -19.16 2.25 -11.73
C ARG A 87 -17.64 2.08 -11.83
N PHE A 88 -17.12 1.95 -13.05
CA PHE A 88 -15.69 1.86 -13.29
C PHE A 88 -14.95 3.14 -12.85
N ILE A 89 -15.50 4.32 -13.14
CA ILE A 89 -14.92 5.60 -12.71
C ILE A 89 -14.92 5.73 -11.17
N ARG A 90 -15.94 5.23 -10.47
CA ARG A 90 -15.94 5.21 -8.99
C ARG A 90 -14.85 4.30 -8.40
N VAL A 91 -14.62 3.13 -9.00
CA VAL A 91 -13.50 2.26 -8.59
C VAL A 91 -12.16 2.95 -8.83
N LEU A 92 -12.04 3.67 -9.95
CA LEU A 92 -10.85 4.44 -10.30
C LEU A 92 -10.61 5.61 -9.33
N GLN A 93 -11.68 6.31 -8.94
CA GLN A 93 -11.68 7.37 -7.95
C GLN A 93 -11.19 6.85 -6.60
N TYR A 94 -11.77 5.75 -6.10
CA TYR A 94 -11.33 5.06 -4.87
C TYR A 94 -9.83 4.73 -4.90
N TYR A 95 -9.38 4.12 -5.99
CA TYR A 95 -7.97 3.73 -6.14
C TYR A 95 -7.04 4.94 -6.08
N LEU A 96 -7.35 5.98 -6.86
CA LEU A 96 -6.52 7.18 -6.95
C LEU A 96 -6.53 7.98 -5.64
N ALA A 97 -7.65 8.00 -4.93
CA ALA A 97 -7.77 8.63 -3.61
C ALA A 97 -6.86 7.98 -2.56
N GLY A 98 -6.45 6.71 -2.71
CA GLY A 98 -5.56 6.06 -1.73
C GLY A 98 -4.14 6.67 -1.65
N TRP A 99 -3.69 7.39 -2.68
CA TRP A 99 -2.29 7.82 -2.79
C TRP A 99 -1.96 9.13 -2.08
N HIS A 100 -2.94 9.99 -1.77
CA HIS A 100 -2.67 11.27 -1.09
C HIS A 100 -2.13 11.08 0.34
N ILE A 101 -2.35 9.90 0.96
CA ILE A 101 -1.83 9.58 2.30
C ILE A 101 -0.39 9.11 2.18
N LYS A 102 0.53 9.99 2.57
CA LYS A 102 1.96 9.75 2.51
C LYS A 102 2.64 10.15 3.82
N PRO A 103 3.69 9.42 4.25
CA PRO A 103 4.52 9.88 5.36
C PRO A 103 5.21 11.18 4.96
N LYS A 104 5.59 11.97 5.97
CA LYS A 104 6.46 13.12 5.73
C LYS A 104 7.89 12.63 5.44
N GLY A 105 8.38 12.99 4.26
CA GLY A 105 9.69 12.64 3.76
C GLY A 105 9.78 11.23 3.18
N VAL A 106 11.00 10.82 2.85
CA VAL A 106 11.29 9.50 2.29
C VAL A 106 11.36 8.49 3.42
N LYS A 107 10.23 7.84 3.70
CA LYS A 107 10.09 6.82 4.73
C LYS A 107 9.62 5.49 4.15
N LYS A 108 10.04 4.40 4.80
CA LYS A 108 9.69 3.02 4.44
C LYS A 108 9.00 2.33 5.63
N PRO A 109 7.91 1.58 5.43
CA PRO A 109 7.30 0.81 6.50
C PRO A 109 8.20 -0.37 6.93
N TYR A 110 7.93 -0.91 8.12
CA TYR A 110 8.59 -2.12 8.57
C TYR A 110 8.31 -3.27 7.60
N ASN A 111 9.34 -4.07 7.31
CA ASN A 111 9.17 -5.29 6.53
C ASN A 111 8.52 -6.35 7.43
N PRO A 112 7.29 -6.80 7.14
CA PRO A 112 6.61 -7.70 8.06
C PRO A 112 7.34 -9.04 8.19
N VAL A 113 7.33 -9.61 9.40
CA VAL A 113 7.85 -10.97 9.62
C VAL A 113 6.87 -12.02 9.10
N LEU A 114 7.34 -13.23 8.80
CA LEU A 114 6.47 -14.30 8.30
C LEU A 114 5.40 -14.66 9.35
N GLY A 115 4.12 -14.68 8.94
CA GLY A 115 2.99 -14.92 9.84
C GLY A 115 2.63 -13.72 10.74
N GLU A 116 3.28 -12.56 10.56
CA GLU A 116 2.76 -11.29 11.09
C GLU A 116 1.38 -11.02 10.48
N PHE A 117 0.47 -10.48 11.28
CA PHE A 117 -0.81 -10.02 10.76
C PHE A 117 -1.22 -8.67 11.35
N PHE A 118 -2.07 -7.94 10.63
CA PHE A 118 -2.70 -6.72 11.11
C PHE A 118 -4.19 -6.79 10.85
N ARG A 119 -5.01 -6.42 11.84
CA ARG A 119 -6.46 -6.37 11.74
C ARG A 119 -7.01 -5.06 12.28
N CYS A 120 -8.06 -4.56 11.66
CA CYS A 120 -8.78 -3.40 12.13
C CYS A 120 -10.25 -3.44 11.69
N ARG A 121 -11.06 -2.59 12.32
CA ARG A 121 -12.44 -2.32 11.93
C ARG A 121 -12.57 -0.85 11.56
N TYR A 122 -13.57 -0.53 10.76
CA TYR A 122 -14.04 0.80 10.47
C TYR A 122 -15.51 0.88 10.89
N ASP A 123 -15.86 1.89 11.67
CA ASP A 123 -17.24 2.19 12.03
C ASP A 123 -17.66 3.44 11.23
N TYR A 124 -18.64 3.29 10.34
CA TYR A 124 -19.06 4.35 9.43
C TYR A 124 -20.21 5.17 10.02
N PRO A 125 -20.39 6.44 9.59
CA PRO A 125 -21.45 7.32 10.13
C PRO A 125 -22.88 6.81 9.94
N ASP A 126 -23.13 5.97 8.94
CA ASP A 126 -24.42 5.35 8.66
C ASP A 126 -24.70 4.09 9.51
N GLY A 127 -23.78 3.73 10.42
CA GLY A 127 -23.88 2.55 11.27
C GLY A 127 -23.40 1.25 10.62
N SER A 128 -22.99 1.29 9.34
CA SER A 128 -22.33 0.16 8.70
C SER A 128 -20.88 -0.01 9.20
N ARG A 129 -20.28 -1.17 8.91
CA ARG A 129 -18.92 -1.49 9.36
C ARG A 129 -18.09 -2.10 8.24
N GLY A 130 -16.81 -1.74 8.23
CA GLY A 130 -15.79 -2.36 7.39
C GLY A 130 -14.82 -3.15 8.25
N PHE A 131 -14.29 -4.23 7.71
CA PHE A 131 -13.29 -5.05 8.40
C PHE A 131 -12.08 -5.26 7.51
N TYR A 132 -10.90 -5.27 8.12
CA TYR A 132 -9.64 -5.47 7.43
C TYR A 132 -8.81 -6.52 8.15
N ILE A 133 -8.19 -7.41 7.38
CA ILE A 133 -7.17 -8.35 7.83
C ILE A 133 -6.08 -8.46 6.76
N ALA A 134 -4.83 -8.38 7.18
CA ALA A 134 -3.67 -8.64 6.34
C ALA A 134 -2.69 -9.57 7.04
N GLU A 135 -1.98 -10.38 6.26
CA GLU A 135 -1.02 -11.36 6.75
C GLU A 135 0.21 -11.39 5.84
N GLN A 136 1.40 -11.50 6.44
CA GLN A 136 2.62 -11.78 5.70
C GLN A 136 2.71 -13.27 5.39
N VAL A 137 2.17 -13.65 4.23
CA VAL A 137 2.05 -15.04 3.78
C VAL A 137 3.37 -15.63 3.24
N SER A 138 4.33 -14.77 2.89
CA SER A 138 5.69 -15.18 2.50
C SER A 138 6.71 -14.10 2.84
N HIS A 139 7.95 -14.49 3.12
CA HIS A 139 9.06 -13.56 3.43
C HIS A 139 10.22 -13.64 2.42
N HIS A 140 10.39 -14.77 1.73
CA HIS A 140 11.40 -14.94 0.69
C HIS A 140 10.78 -15.65 -0.53
N PRO A 141 10.28 -14.91 -1.54
CA PRO A 141 10.15 -13.45 -1.61
C PRO A 141 9.06 -12.89 -0.68
N PRO A 142 9.05 -11.58 -0.37
CA PRO A 142 8.05 -10.99 0.52
C PRO A 142 6.70 -10.92 -0.19
N VAL A 143 5.66 -11.43 0.46
CA VAL A 143 4.27 -11.32 0.00
C VAL A 143 3.39 -10.99 1.19
N SER A 144 2.66 -9.89 1.09
CA SER A 144 1.61 -9.51 2.04
C SER A 144 0.25 -9.69 1.36
N ALA A 145 -0.61 -10.55 1.90
CA ALA A 145 -1.98 -10.70 1.43
C ALA A 145 -2.92 -9.89 2.34
N PHE A 146 -3.97 -9.29 1.78
CA PHE A 146 -4.92 -8.51 2.54
C PHE A 146 -6.35 -8.69 2.03
N TYR A 147 -7.29 -8.46 2.94
CA TYR A 147 -8.72 -8.57 2.72
C TYR A 147 -9.43 -7.46 3.47
N TYR A 148 -10.25 -6.70 2.75
CA TYR A 148 -11.20 -5.74 3.30
C TYR A 148 -12.62 -6.12 2.87
N VAL A 149 -13.60 -5.96 3.76
CA VAL A 149 -15.01 -6.14 3.43
C VAL A 149 -15.91 -5.25 4.27
N SER A 150 -16.90 -4.64 3.63
CA SER A 150 -18.09 -4.07 4.30
C SER A 150 -19.33 -4.79 3.73
N PRO A 151 -19.88 -5.78 4.46
CA PRO A 151 -21.03 -6.54 3.97
C PRO A 151 -22.27 -5.67 3.75
N GLN A 152 -22.59 -4.73 4.66
CA GLN A 152 -23.75 -3.86 4.50
C GLN A 152 -23.61 -2.89 3.32
N ASN A 153 -22.38 -2.40 3.06
CA ASN A 153 -22.11 -1.53 1.91
C ASN A 153 -21.80 -2.31 0.63
N LYS A 154 -21.85 -3.65 0.69
CA LYS A 154 -21.64 -4.55 -0.45
C LYS A 154 -20.31 -4.32 -1.18
N VAL A 155 -19.25 -4.03 -0.43
CA VAL A 155 -17.90 -3.83 -0.97
C VAL A 155 -16.95 -4.87 -0.39
N CYS A 156 -16.13 -5.45 -1.26
CA CYS A 156 -15.07 -6.36 -0.89
C CYS A 156 -13.81 -6.02 -1.69
N VAL A 157 -12.66 -5.98 -1.01
CA VAL A 157 -11.35 -5.80 -1.64
C VAL A 157 -10.43 -6.93 -1.21
N ILE A 158 -9.86 -7.66 -2.17
CA ILE A 158 -8.86 -8.70 -1.92
C ILE A 158 -7.61 -8.30 -2.69
N GLY A 159 -6.45 -8.38 -2.08
CA GLY A 159 -5.23 -8.07 -2.78
C GLY A 159 -3.99 -8.67 -2.15
N GLU A 160 -2.89 -8.47 -2.86
CA GLU A 160 -1.57 -8.89 -2.44
C GLU A 160 -0.52 -7.89 -2.92
N LEU A 161 0.49 -7.66 -2.10
CA LEU A 161 1.67 -6.88 -2.45
C LEU A 161 2.91 -7.77 -2.46
N ARG A 162 3.69 -7.65 -3.53
CA ARG A 162 4.94 -8.38 -3.78
C ARG A 162 6.06 -7.38 -4.09
N PRO A 163 6.51 -6.58 -3.12
CA PRO A 163 7.50 -5.53 -3.37
C PRO A 163 8.85 -6.13 -3.76
N LYS A 164 9.46 -5.60 -4.84
CA LYS A 164 10.82 -5.93 -5.28
C LYS A 164 11.65 -4.67 -5.38
N SER A 165 12.60 -4.51 -4.47
CA SER A 165 13.45 -3.31 -4.42
C SER A 165 14.78 -3.54 -5.14
N LYS A 166 15.18 -2.58 -5.98
CA LYS A 166 16.46 -2.57 -6.69
C LYS A 166 17.19 -1.25 -6.48
N PHE A 167 18.50 -1.35 -6.23
CA PHE A 167 19.38 -0.18 -6.21
C PHE A 167 19.75 0.23 -7.64
N LEU A 168 19.52 1.50 -7.98
CA LEU A 168 19.76 2.06 -9.32
C LEU A 168 21.00 2.98 -9.38
N GLY A 169 21.62 3.30 -8.25
CA GLY A 169 22.76 4.20 -8.19
C GLY A 169 22.48 5.38 -7.27
N ASN A 170 21.91 6.47 -7.79
CA ASN A 170 21.42 7.57 -6.93
C ASN A 170 19.93 7.42 -6.58
N SER A 171 19.36 6.25 -6.84
CA SER A 171 17.96 5.94 -6.56
C SER A 171 17.77 4.51 -6.07
N VAL A 172 16.72 4.27 -5.30
CA VAL A 172 16.14 2.94 -5.08
C VAL A 172 14.79 2.91 -5.78
N SER A 173 14.56 1.90 -6.60
CA SER A 173 13.23 1.59 -7.14
C SER A 173 12.62 0.44 -6.35
N THR A 174 11.31 0.49 -6.13
CA THR A 174 10.53 -0.63 -5.63
C THR A 174 9.41 -0.90 -6.63
N THR A 175 9.53 -2.03 -7.32
CA THR A 175 8.45 -2.53 -8.17
C THR A 175 7.37 -3.12 -7.27
N MET A 176 6.16 -2.60 -7.38
CA MET A 176 5.01 -3.06 -6.60
C MET A 176 4.23 -4.09 -7.40
N GLU A 177 4.75 -5.32 -7.43
CA GLU A 177 3.99 -6.44 -8.02
C GLU A 177 2.82 -6.86 -7.13
N GLY A 178 1.87 -7.58 -7.71
CA GLY A 178 0.60 -7.94 -7.08
C GLY A 178 -0.56 -7.15 -7.68
N GLU A 179 -1.77 -7.52 -7.29
CA GLU A 179 -3.00 -6.92 -7.80
C GLU A 179 -4.00 -6.75 -6.66
N ASN A 180 -4.77 -5.66 -6.71
CA ASN A 180 -5.96 -5.48 -5.87
C ASN A 180 -7.19 -5.77 -6.72
N ARG A 181 -8.18 -6.40 -6.10
CA ARG A 181 -9.42 -6.82 -6.73
C ARG A 181 -10.57 -6.25 -5.93
N VAL A 182 -11.28 -5.31 -6.51
CA VAL A 182 -12.51 -4.74 -5.94
C VAL A 182 -13.69 -5.53 -6.46
N TYR A 183 -14.60 -5.90 -5.58
CA TYR A 183 -15.86 -6.57 -5.89
C TYR A 183 -17.00 -5.69 -5.37
N LEU A 184 -17.93 -5.36 -6.26
CA LEU A 184 -19.21 -4.78 -5.90
C LEU A 184 -20.18 -5.95 -5.65
N LEU A 185 -20.36 -6.34 -4.39
CA LEU A 185 -21.10 -7.54 -4.00
C LEU A 185 -22.58 -7.50 -4.42
N GLY A 186 -23.15 -6.30 -4.61
CA GLY A 186 -24.49 -6.12 -5.16
C GLY A 186 -24.59 -6.17 -6.68
N ARG A 187 -23.45 -6.30 -7.38
CA ARG A 187 -23.33 -6.46 -8.85
C ARG A 187 -22.40 -7.63 -9.19
N PRO A 188 -22.74 -8.88 -8.80
CA PRO A 188 -21.88 -10.03 -9.06
C PRO A 188 -21.61 -10.26 -10.56
N GLU A 189 -22.47 -9.76 -11.45
CA GLU A 189 -22.29 -9.80 -12.90
C GLU A 189 -21.05 -9.03 -13.40
N ASP A 190 -20.63 -7.98 -12.67
CA ASP A 190 -19.44 -7.20 -13.00
C ASP A 190 -18.15 -7.95 -12.62
N LYS A 191 -18.26 -9.00 -11.80
CA LYS A 191 -17.14 -9.75 -11.21
C LYS A 191 -16.15 -8.82 -10.52
N GLU A 192 -14.89 -8.84 -10.95
CA GLU A 192 -13.77 -8.17 -10.31
C GLU A 192 -13.26 -6.99 -11.13
N TYR A 193 -12.97 -5.89 -10.44
CA TYR A 193 -12.18 -4.80 -10.97
C TYR A 193 -10.74 -5.01 -10.52
N VAL A 194 -9.83 -5.23 -11.46
CA VAL A 194 -8.42 -5.55 -11.22
C VAL A 194 -7.59 -4.28 -11.32
N ILE A 195 -6.76 -4.03 -10.31
CA ILE A 195 -5.97 -2.82 -10.14
C ILE A 195 -4.52 -3.22 -9.90
N SER A 196 -3.60 -2.76 -10.74
CA SER A 196 -2.16 -2.85 -10.49
C SER A 196 -1.66 -1.61 -9.74
N MET A 197 -0.47 -1.72 -9.13
CA MET A 197 0.16 -0.63 -8.37
C MET A 197 1.25 0.09 -9.19
N PRO A 198 1.53 1.38 -8.94
CA PRO A 198 2.65 2.10 -9.52
C PRO A 198 3.93 1.65 -8.83
N ASN A 199 5.06 1.92 -9.48
CA ASN A 199 6.35 1.75 -8.85
C ASN A 199 6.66 2.95 -7.95
N MET A 200 7.47 2.70 -6.93
CA MET A 200 7.93 3.72 -5.99
C MET A 200 9.42 3.96 -6.16
N TYR A 201 9.82 5.23 -6.17
CA TYR A 201 11.21 5.65 -6.34
C TYR A 201 11.65 6.53 -5.18
N ALA A 202 12.71 6.14 -4.49
CA ALA A 202 13.46 7.02 -3.60
C ALA A 202 14.63 7.60 -4.39
N ARG A 203 14.56 8.88 -4.76
CA ARG A 203 15.59 9.62 -5.51
C ARG A 203 16.53 10.35 -4.55
N GLY A 204 17.74 10.64 -5.02
CA GLY A 204 18.68 11.50 -4.27
C GLY A 204 19.28 10.86 -3.02
N ILE A 205 19.34 9.53 -2.96
CA ILE A 205 19.78 8.78 -1.77
C ILE A 205 21.28 8.92 -1.46
N LEU A 206 22.11 9.26 -2.45
CA LEU A 206 23.55 9.50 -2.27
C LEU A 206 23.90 10.98 -2.42
N TRP A 207 23.28 11.63 -3.41
CA TRP A 207 23.60 13.00 -3.80
C TRP A 207 22.31 13.78 -4.03
N GLY A 208 22.19 14.92 -3.35
CA GLY A 208 21.04 15.81 -3.43
C GLY A 208 20.03 15.59 -2.29
N LYS A 209 18.83 16.16 -2.48
CA LYS A 209 17.71 16.04 -1.55
C LYS A 209 17.03 14.69 -1.73
N MET A 210 16.69 13.97 -0.65
CA MET A 210 15.93 12.73 -0.81
C MET A 210 14.47 13.03 -1.14
N VAL A 211 13.91 12.35 -2.14
CA VAL A 211 12.53 12.55 -2.62
C VAL A 211 11.84 11.22 -2.92
N LEU A 212 10.55 11.12 -2.57
CA LEU A 212 9.71 9.97 -2.89
C LEU A 212 8.83 10.25 -4.11
N GLU A 213 9.02 9.53 -5.20
CA GLU A 213 8.19 9.61 -6.41
C GLU A 213 7.38 8.33 -6.64
N LEU A 214 6.14 8.50 -7.11
CA LEU A 214 5.39 7.43 -7.77
C LEU A 214 5.63 7.51 -9.28
N GLY A 215 5.84 6.36 -9.91
CA GLY A 215 6.18 6.30 -11.32
C GLY A 215 5.53 5.12 -12.04
N ASP A 216 5.71 5.15 -13.36
CA ASP A 216 5.25 4.13 -14.32
C ASP A 216 3.73 4.02 -14.46
N SER A 217 3.31 3.06 -15.27
CA SER A 217 1.91 2.84 -15.64
C SER A 217 1.22 1.91 -14.65
N CYS A 218 0.00 2.27 -14.26
CA CYS A 218 -0.95 1.42 -13.56
C CYS A 218 -2.10 1.06 -14.48
N VAL A 219 -2.60 -0.15 -14.34
CA VAL A 219 -3.78 -0.62 -15.06
C VAL A 219 -4.92 -0.78 -14.07
N VAL A 220 -6.08 -0.22 -14.42
CA VAL A 220 -7.36 -0.57 -13.82
C VAL A 220 -8.22 -1.18 -14.91
N LYS A 221 -8.80 -2.35 -14.68
CA LYS A 221 -9.61 -3.02 -15.69
C LYS A 221 -10.79 -3.79 -15.10
N ASN A 222 -11.85 -3.90 -15.89
CA ASN A 222 -12.95 -4.81 -15.65
C ASN A 222 -13.24 -5.54 -16.97
N ASP A 223 -12.82 -6.81 -17.05
CA ASP A 223 -12.89 -7.60 -18.28
C ASP A 223 -14.35 -7.90 -18.68
N GLN A 224 -15.29 -7.86 -17.74
CA GLN A 224 -16.71 -8.18 -17.93
C GLN A 224 -17.47 -7.06 -18.63
N THR A 225 -17.19 -5.82 -18.24
CA THR A 225 -17.81 -4.62 -18.81
C THR A 225 -16.98 -4.04 -19.96
N GLY A 226 -15.76 -4.55 -20.15
CA GLY A 226 -14.82 -4.17 -21.20
C GLY A 226 -14.08 -2.86 -20.90
N HIS A 227 -14.14 -2.36 -19.67
CA HIS A 227 -13.50 -1.10 -19.28
C HIS A 227 -12.03 -1.32 -18.91
N TYR A 228 -11.19 -0.38 -19.34
CA TYR A 228 -9.76 -0.41 -19.14
C TYR A 228 -9.24 1.01 -18.99
N ALA A 229 -8.39 1.26 -18.02
CA ALA A 229 -7.67 2.51 -17.84
C ALA A 229 -6.18 2.24 -17.70
N ASP A 230 -5.40 2.95 -18.51
CA ASP A 230 -3.96 3.07 -18.37
C ASP A 230 -3.66 4.41 -17.72
N ILE A 231 -3.13 4.39 -16.49
CA ILE A 231 -2.81 5.57 -15.71
C ILE A 231 -1.29 5.67 -15.58
N GLN A 232 -0.72 6.74 -16.12
CA GLN A 232 0.66 7.10 -15.94
C GLN A 232 0.83 7.94 -14.67
N PHE A 233 1.57 7.42 -13.69
CA PHE A 233 2.20 8.23 -12.66
C PHE A 233 3.50 8.78 -13.26
N LYS A 234 3.55 10.11 -13.44
CA LYS A 234 4.66 10.75 -14.14
C LYS A 234 5.77 11.07 -13.13
N THR A 235 6.89 10.39 -13.28
CA THR A 235 8.15 10.85 -12.67
C THR A 235 8.59 12.14 -13.36
N LYS A 236 9.18 13.08 -12.61
CA LYS A 236 9.59 14.34 -13.23
C LYS A 236 10.85 14.16 -14.08
N GLY A 237 10.79 14.57 -15.34
CA GLY A 237 11.97 14.73 -16.21
C GLY A 237 12.67 16.08 -16.02
N TYR A 238 13.95 16.17 -16.38
CA TYR A 238 14.81 17.35 -16.11
C TYR A 238 14.33 18.69 -16.70
N PHE A 239 13.75 18.70 -17.91
CA PHE A 239 13.44 19.94 -18.65
C PHE A 239 12.00 20.43 -18.50
N SER A 240 11.07 19.53 -18.20
CA SER A 240 9.65 19.83 -18.09
C SER A 240 8.92 18.70 -17.38
N GLY A 241 7.81 19.02 -16.73
CA GLY A 241 7.02 18.06 -15.99
C GLY A 241 6.56 18.64 -14.67
N THR A 242 5.43 18.14 -14.20
CA THR A 242 4.83 18.56 -12.94
C THR A 242 4.98 17.42 -11.96
N TYR A 243 5.63 17.69 -10.83
CA TYR A 243 5.78 16.71 -9.76
C TYR A 243 4.40 16.20 -9.29
N ASN A 244 4.32 14.90 -8.98
CA ASN A 244 3.10 14.17 -8.63
C ASN A 244 2.00 14.16 -9.70
N ALA A 245 2.31 14.46 -10.97
CA ALA A 245 1.32 14.45 -12.03
C ALA A 245 0.83 13.03 -12.36
N VAL A 246 -0.48 12.92 -12.60
CA VAL A 246 -1.11 11.73 -13.17
C VAL A 246 -1.73 12.09 -14.51
N ALA A 247 -1.71 11.14 -15.43
CA ALA A 247 -2.52 11.22 -16.64
C ALA A 247 -2.92 9.82 -17.07
N GLY A 248 -4.15 9.63 -17.54
CA GLY A 248 -4.58 8.33 -18.03
C GLY A 248 -5.70 8.44 -19.05
N ARG A 249 -5.86 7.38 -19.85
CA ARG A 249 -7.01 7.23 -20.76
C ARG A 249 -7.90 6.10 -20.28
N ILE A 250 -9.20 6.32 -20.37
CA ILE A 250 -10.22 5.32 -20.10
C ILE A 250 -10.76 4.85 -21.44
N ARG A 251 -10.84 3.52 -21.60
CA ARG A 251 -11.35 2.85 -22.78
C ARG A 251 -12.46 1.88 -22.43
N ARG A 252 -13.36 1.67 -23.38
CA ARG A 252 -14.26 0.52 -23.42
C ARG A 252 -13.99 -0.27 -24.69
N GLY A 253 -13.39 -1.45 -24.55
CA GLY A 253 -12.80 -2.17 -25.69
C GLY A 253 -11.73 -1.32 -26.38
N ALA A 254 -11.93 -1.02 -27.66
CA ALA A 254 -11.01 -0.19 -28.45
C ALA A 254 -11.34 1.31 -28.44
N THR A 255 -12.45 1.72 -27.82
CA THR A 255 -12.95 3.11 -27.86
C THR A 255 -12.44 3.90 -26.66
N ASP A 256 -11.77 5.02 -26.89
CA ASP A 256 -11.44 6.01 -25.86
C ASP A 256 -12.75 6.72 -25.42
N ILE A 257 -13.09 6.63 -24.13
CA ILE A 257 -14.32 7.16 -23.53
C ILE A 257 -14.08 8.31 -22.54
N GLY A 258 -12.83 8.49 -22.11
CA GLY A 258 -12.45 9.63 -21.29
C GLY A 258 -10.98 9.64 -20.91
N GLU A 259 -10.60 10.64 -20.12
CA GLU A 259 -9.24 10.84 -19.64
C GLU A 259 -9.23 11.32 -18.18
N ILE A 260 -8.14 10.99 -17.49
CA ILE A 260 -7.83 11.47 -16.16
C ILE A 260 -6.59 12.35 -16.25
N SER A 261 -6.58 13.42 -15.47
CA SER A 261 -5.42 14.30 -15.33
C SER A 261 -5.37 14.94 -13.95
N GLY A 262 -4.24 15.54 -13.58
CA GLY A 262 -4.09 16.29 -12.34
C GLY A 262 -2.89 15.83 -11.53
N LYS A 263 -2.96 15.95 -10.21
CA LYS A 263 -1.91 15.47 -9.30
C LYS A 263 -2.51 14.56 -8.23
N TRP A 264 -1.88 13.41 -7.99
CA TRP A 264 -2.36 12.46 -6.97
C TRP A 264 -2.23 13.01 -5.53
N SER A 265 -1.36 14.02 -5.33
CA SER A 265 -1.19 14.71 -4.05
C SER A 265 -2.08 15.96 -3.90
N ALA A 266 -2.85 16.34 -4.92
CA ALA A 266 -3.71 17.52 -4.89
C ALA A 266 -5.06 17.19 -5.57
N THR A 267 -5.41 17.89 -6.65
CA THR A 267 -6.67 17.68 -7.37
C THR A 267 -6.48 16.81 -8.60
N MET A 268 -7.37 15.83 -8.79
CA MET A 268 -7.49 15.02 -9.99
C MET A 268 -8.85 15.26 -10.66
N GLU A 269 -8.86 15.30 -11.98
CA GLU A 269 -10.04 15.54 -12.82
C GLU A 269 -10.30 14.37 -13.75
N TYR A 270 -11.58 14.09 -14.00
CA TYR A 270 -12.07 13.26 -15.10
C TYR A 270 -12.64 14.16 -16.18
N LYS A 271 -12.33 13.83 -17.43
CA LYS A 271 -12.98 14.41 -18.61
C LYS A 271 -13.54 13.31 -19.49
N ASN A 272 -14.82 13.37 -19.79
CA ASN A 272 -15.48 12.38 -20.65
C ASN A 272 -15.21 12.66 -22.14
N ALA A 273 -15.66 11.74 -23.01
CA ALA A 273 -15.52 11.87 -24.48
C ALA A 273 -16.17 13.12 -25.08
N LYS A 274 -17.15 13.74 -24.40
CA LYS A 274 -17.80 14.99 -24.81
C LYS A 274 -17.00 16.24 -24.42
N GLY A 275 -15.95 16.07 -23.62
CA GLY A 275 -15.12 17.15 -23.10
C GLY A 275 -15.62 17.76 -21.79
N GLU A 276 -16.68 17.20 -21.19
CA GLU A 276 -17.21 17.64 -19.90
C GLU A 276 -16.25 17.19 -18.80
N LYS A 277 -15.93 18.12 -17.89
CA LYS A 277 -14.99 17.88 -16.79
C LYS A 277 -15.71 17.78 -15.45
N ARG A 278 -15.20 16.92 -14.57
CA ARG A 278 -15.52 16.92 -13.14
C ARG A 278 -14.30 16.60 -12.29
N VAL A 279 -14.28 17.10 -11.06
CA VAL A 279 -13.28 16.71 -10.06
C VAL A 279 -13.53 15.26 -9.68
N LEU A 280 -12.50 14.42 -9.76
CA LEU A 280 -12.53 13.06 -9.22
C LEU A 280 -12.22 13.07 -7.73
N PHE A 281 -11.15 13.75 -7.33
CA PHE A 281 -10.75 13.80 -5.94
C PHE A 281 -9.89 15.03 -5.69
N ASP A 282 -10.18 15.73 -4.59
CA ASP A 282 -9.37 16.84 -4.10
C ASP A 282 -8.74 16.46 -2.76
N ALA A 283 -7.43 16.22 -2.74
CA ALA A 283 -6.73 15.79 -1.54
C ALA A 283 -6.81 16.79 -0.37
N GLN A 284 -6.97 18.08 -0.63
CA GLN A 284 -7.05 19.10 0.42
C GLN A 284 -8.45 19.15 1.04
N LYS A 285 -9.50 19.05 0.21
CA LYS A 285 -10.89 19.12 0.65
C LYS A 285 -11.41 17.75 1.10
N ASP A 286 -11.27 16.74 0.26
CA ASP A 286 -11.86 15.41 0.45
C ASP A 286 -10.99 14.54 1.37
N GLY A 287 -9.66 14.74 1.33
CA GLY A 287 -8.69 14.03 2.18
C GLY A 287 -8.81 14.31 3.68
N GLN A 288 -9.66 15.24 4.11
CA GLN A 288 -9.96 15.48 5.52
C GLN A 288 -10.94 14.45 6.10
N ASN A 289 -11.72 13.77 5.25
CA ASN A 289 -12.79 12.86 5.66
C ASN A 289 -12.35 11.39 5.63
N VAL A 290 -11.16 11.10 6.16
CA VAL A 290 -10.64 9.73 6.20
C VAL A 290 -11.44 8.87 7.19
N ALA A 291 -11.83 7.68 6.76
CA ALA A 291 -12.48 6.68 7.60
C ALA A 291 -11.56 6.30 8.78
N PRO A 292 -11.98 6.54 10.04
CA PRO A 292 -11.18 6.19 11.19
C PRO A 292 -11.13 4.67 11.36
N LYS A 293 -9.92 4.13 11.50
CA LYS A 293 -9.73 2.72 11.82
C LYS A 293 -9.67 2.52 13.33
N TRP A 294 -10.50 1.62 13.83
CA TRP A 294 -10.42 1.07 15.17
C TRP A 294 -9.46 -0.12 15.19
N VAL A 295 -8.54 -0.13 16.15
CA VAL A 295 -7.59 -1.22 16.39
C VAL A 295 -7.60 -1.50 17.90
N ALA A 296 -7.64 -2.77 18.27
CA ALA A 296 -7.62 -3.17 19.68
C ALA A 296 -6.37 -2.60 20.40
N PRO A 297 -6.46 -2.26 21.70
CA PRO A 297 -5.32 -1.91 22.54
C PRO A 297 -4.21 -2.96 22.49
N GLU A 298 -2.97 -2.53 22.68
CA GLU A 298 -1.78 -3.40 22.55
C GLU A 298 -1.81 -4.64 23.45
N ASP A 299 -2.36 -4.51 24.66
CA ASP A 299 -2.48 -5.58 25.65
C ASP A 299 -3.56 -6.62 25.29
N GLU A 300 -4.50 -6.27 24.40
CA GLU A 300 -5.54 -7.16 23.88
C GLU A 300 -5.16 -7.80 22.53
N GLN A 301 -4.03 -7.42 21.94
CA GLN A 301 -3.52 -7.97 20.67
C GLN A 301 -2.72 -9.26 20.86
N GLU A 302 -2.67 -10.15 19.88
CA GLU A 302 -1.79 -11.31 19.85
C GLU A 302 -0.32 -10.90 19.65
N SER A 303 0.64 -11.74 20.06
CA SER A 303 2.08 -11.39 20.05
C SER A 303 2.65 -11.11 18.65
N ASN A 304 2.03 -11.66 17.60
CA ASN A 304 2.41 -11.46 16.20
C ASN A 304 1.48 -10.47 15.46
N GLU A 305 0.62 -9.73 16.17
CA GLU A 305 -0.06 -8.56 15.59
C GLU A 305 0.91 -7.40 15.42
N SER A 306 0.88 -6.71 14.27
CA SER A 306 1.91 -5.75 13.89
C SER A 306 2.20 -4.68 14.95
N ARG A 307 1.17 -4.09 15.59
CA ARG A 307 1.40 -3.03 16.59
C ARG A 307 2.04 -3.58 17.87
N ARG A 308 1.59 -4.74 18.36
CA ARG A 308 2.20 -5.40 19.53
C ARG A 308 3.61 -5.90 19.24
N LEU A 309 3.82 -6.55 18.09
CA LEU A 309 5.12 -7.07 17.68
C LEU A 309 6.18 -5.97 17.58
N TRP A 310 5.83 -4.84 16.96
CA TRP A 310 6.76 -3.75 16.68
C TRP A 310 6.75 -2.65 17.75
N THR A 311 6.00 -2.79 18.86
CA THR A 311 5.77 -1.71 19.84
C THR A 311 7.06 -1.04 20.34
N ARG A 312 8.11 -1.83 20.65
CA ARG A 312 9.39 -1.29 21.12
C ARG A 312 10.08 -0.44 20.07
N LEU A 313 10.09 -0.91 18.82
CA LEU A 313 10.64 -0.17 17.68
C LEU A 313 9.83 1.11 17.42
N THR A 314 8.51 1.01 17.44
CA THR A 314 7.60 2.15 17.25
C THR A 314 7.82 3.23 18.31
N ARG A 315 7.87 2.85 19.60
CA ARG A 315 8.14 3.79 20.70
C ARG A 315 9.51 4.45 20.57
N ALA A 316 10.55 3.70 20.22
CA ALA A 316 11.89 4.24 20.02
C ALA A 316 11.98 5.23 18.84
N ILE A 317 11.35 4.91 17.70
CA ILE A 317 11.28 5.83 16.54
C ILE A 317 10.55 7.11 16.91
N VAL A 318 9.42 7.02 17.62
CA VAL A 318 8.65 8.19 18.07
C VAL A 318 9.46 9.05 19.05
N ALA A 319 10.20 8.41 19.95
CA ALA A 319 11.12 9.08 20.89
C ALA A 319 12.40 9.61 20.22
N LYS A 320 12.60 9.35 18.93
CA LYS A 320 13.83 9.65 18.17
C LYS A 320 15.09 9.01 18.76
N ASP A 321 14.94 7.87 19.44
CA ASP A 321 16.03 7.07 19.98
C ASP A 321 16.45 6.02 18.95
N MET A 322 17.47 6.34 18.14
CA MET A 322 17.89 5.48 17.03
C MET A 322 18.65 4.23 17.48
N ASP A 323 19.28 4.28 18.65
CA ASP A 323 19.98 3.14 19.24
C ASP A 323 18.97 2.12 19.74
N ALA A 324 18.00 2.56 20.55
CA ALA A 324 16.90 1.70 21.01
C ALA A 324 16.05 1.17 19.85
N ALA A 325 15.85 1.97 18.79
CA ALA A 325 15.17 1.51 17.59
C ALA A 325 15.96 0.40 16.90
N THR A 326 17.28 0.54 16.78
CA THR A 326 18.13 -0.46 16.12
C THR A 326 18.15 -1.76 16.92
N GLU A 327 18.25 -1.68 18.25
CA GLU A 327 18.17 -2.84 19.15
C GLU A 327 16.81 -3.55 19.02
N ALA A 328 15.71 -2.80 19.13
CA ALA A 328 14.36 -3.36 19.05
C ALA A 328 14.08 -4.01 17.69
N LYS A 329 14.52 -3.38 16.60
CA LYS A 329 14.41 -3.94 15.25
C LYS A 329 15.20 -5.24 15.11
N THR A 330 16.44 -5.24 15.60
CA THR A 330 17.33 -6.41 15.54
C THR A 330 16.75 -7.59 16.31
N ALA A 331 16.21 -7.35 17.51
CA ALA A 331 15.58 -8.39 18.33
C ALA A 331 14.41 -9.10 17.62
N VAL A 332 13.55 -8.34 16.92
CA VAL A 332 12.44 -8.93 16.13
C VAL A 332 12.97 -9.73 14.94
N GLU A 333 13.94 -9.18 14.21
CA GLU A 333 14.51 -9.85 13.04
C GLU A 333 15.29 -11.12 13.39
N GLU A 334 16.04 -11.14 14.49
CA GLU A 334 16.77 -12.32 14.95
C GLU A 334 15.84 -13.42 15.47
N SER A 335 14.82 -13.05 16.24
CA SER A 335 13.78 -13.99 16.69
C SER A 335 13.09 -14.65 15.49
N GLN A 336 12.78 -13.87 14.44
CA GLN A 336 12.22 -14.40 13.19
C GLN A 336 13.18 -15.36 12.47
N ARG A 337 14.47 -15.02 12.38
CA ARG A 337 15.48 -15.88 11.75
C ARG A 337 15.61 -17.19 12.50
N GLU A 338 15.61 -17.16 13.82
CA GLU A 338 15.68 -18.36 14.66
C GLU A 338 14.42 -19.24 14.51
N ALA A 339 13.22 -18.63 14.56
CA ALA A 339 11.97 -19.35 14.37
C ALA A 339 11.90 -20.03 13.00
N ARG A 340 12.34 -19.35 11.94
CA ARG A 340 12.44 -19.92 10.59
C ARG A 340 13.42 -21.09 10.55
N ARG A 341 14.63 -20.92 11.11
CA ARG A 341 15.63 -22.00 11.16
C ARG A 341 15.06 -23.26 11.84
N LYS A 342 14.39 -23.10 12.98
CA LYS A 342 13.75 -24.21 13.70
C LYS A 342 12.62 -24.87 12.90
N MET A 343 11.89 -24.11 12.09
CA MET A 343 10.83 -24.65 11.21
C MET A 343 11.44 -25.45 10.06
N GLU A 344 12.50 -24.93 9.42
CA GLU A 344 13.25 -25.59 8.36
C GLU A 344 13.92 -26.89 8.84
N GLU A 345 14.55 -26.87 10.03
CA GLU A 345 15.14 -28.05 10.67
C GLU A 345 14.11 -29.17 10.91
N ARG A 346 12.83 -28.81 11.09
CA ARG A 346 11.71 -29.76 11.25
C ARG A 346 11.04 -30.15 9.94
N GLY A 347 11.46 -29.58 8.81
CA GLY A 347 10.80 -29.78 7.51
C GLY A 347 9.37 -29.22 7.45
N GLU A 348 9.03 -28.30 8.36
CA GLU A 348 7.73 -27.65 8.41
C GLU A 348 7.66 -26.50 7.38
N VAL A 349 6.48 -26.27 6.81
CA VAL A 349 6.22 -25.12 5.94
C VAL A 349 5.22 -24.23 6.64
N HIS A 350 5.48 -22.92 6.66
CA HIS A 350 4.53 -21.96 7.21
C HIS A 350 3.19 -22.03 6.44
N VAL A 351 2.11 -22.29 7.18
CA VAL A 351 0.75 -22.23 6.65
C VAL A 351 0.12 -20.93 7.15
N PRO A 352 -0.17 -19.96 6.26
CA PRO A 352 -0.80 -18.72 6.67
C PRO A 352 -2.14 -18.99 7.36
N ARG A 353 -2.49 -18.21 8.37
CA ARG A 353 -3.72 -18.38 9.16
C ARG A 353 -4.95 -17.96 8.37
N PHE A 354 -4.93 -16.78 7.75
CA PHE A 354 -6.11 -16.13 7.19
C PHE A 354 -6.25 -16.32 5.68
N PHE A 355 -5.18 -16.69 4.98
CA PHE A 355 -5.19 -16.80 3.51
C PHE A 355 -4.75 -18.18 3.02
N HIS A 356 -5.28 -18.61 1.88
CA HIS A 356 -4.74 -19.74 1.13
C HIS A 356 -4.43 -19.34 -0.31
N LEU A 357 -3.50 -20.04 -0.93
CA LEU A 357 -3.17 -19.84 -2.33
C LEU A 357 -4.13 -20.65 -3.20
N LYS A 358 -4.88 -19.99 -4.08
CA LYS A 358 -5.80 -20.59 -5.05
C LYS A 358 -5.61 -19.91 -6.41
N ASP A 359 -5.39 -20.71 -7.45
CA ASP A 359 -5.16 -20.20 -8.82
C ASP A 359 -4.09 -19.11 -8.87
N ALA A 360 -2.96 -19.35 -8.19
CA ALA A 360 -1.81 -18.44 -8.02
C ALA A 360 -2.10 -17.10 -7.31
N ARG A 361 -3.25 -16.99 -6.63
CA ARG A 361 -3.69 -15.80 -5.88
C ARG A 361 -3.93 -16.13 -4.42
N TRP A 362 -3.55 -15.22 -3.51
CA TRP A 362 -3.94 -15.33 -2.11
C TRP A 362 -5.39 -14.89 -1.92
N VAL A 363 -6.23 -15.77 -1.37
CA VAL A 363 -7.63 -15.49 -1.08
C VAL A 363 -7.92 -15.75 0.40
N PRO A 364 -8.85 -14.99 1.02
CA PRO A 364 -9.16 -15.17 2.43
C PRO A 364 -9.87 -16.52 2.65
N LYS A 365 -9.59 -17.18 3.78
CA LYS A 365 -10.21 -18.45 4.18
C LYS A 365 -11.60 -18.27 4.78
N ILE A 366 -12.45 -17.52 4.09
CA ILE A 366 -13.83 -17.25 4.47
C ILE A 366 -14.75 -17.36 3.24
N SER A 367 -15.99 -17.79 3.47
CA SER A 367 -17.08 -17.64 2.52
C SER A 367 -18.14 -16.76 3.17
N LEU A 368 -18.56 -15.71 2.48
CA LEU A 368 -19.56 -14.79 3.01
C LEU A 368 -20.97 -15.35 2.79
N PRO A 369 -21.80 -15.46 3.84
CA PRO A 369 -23.24 -15.57 3.72
C PRO A 369 -23.83 -14.47 2.83
N SER A 370 -24.98 -14.75 2.21
CA SER A 370 -25.70 -13.75 1.40
C SER A 370 -26.42 -12.71 2.24
N ASP A 371 -26.84 -13.07 3.47
CA ASP A 371 -27.42 -12.12 4.40
C ASP A 371 -26.32 -11.20 4.98
N PRO A 372 -26.47 -9.86 4.89
CA PRO A 372 -25.43 -8.93 5.35
C PRO A 372 -25.11 -9.04 6.85
N GLN A 373 -26.09 -9.36 7.69
CA GLN A 373 -25.90 -9.44 9.14
C GLN A 373 -25.19 -10.75 9.53
N GLU A 374 -25.56 -11.86 8.91
CA GLU A 374 -24.82 -13.12 9.04
C GLU A 374 -23.40 -12.99 8.50
N ALA A 375 -23.22 -12.29 7.39
CA ALA A 375 -21.90 -12.02 6.80
C ALA A 375 -21.01 -11.19 7.73
N MET A 376 -21.57 -10.16 8.35
CA MET A 376 -20.92 -9.38 9.40
C MET A 376 -20.40 -10.29 10.51
N GLN A 377 -21.27 -11.11 11.11
CA GLN A 377 -20.89 -12.02 12.20
C GLN A 377 -19.83 -13.04 11.78
N ALA A 378 -19.93 -13.56 10.55
CA ALA A 378 -18.95 -14.50 10.01
C ALA A 378 -17.57 -13.85 9.86
N VAL A 379 -17.50 -12.61 9.38
CA VAL A 379 -16.24 -11.87 9.24
C VAL A 379 -15.66 -11.51 10.61
N GLU A 380 -16.49 -11.07 11.56
CA GLU A 380 -16.04 -10.78 12.93
C GLU A 380 -15.42 -12.01 13.58
N LYS A 381 -16.09 -13.17 13.51
CA LYS A 381 -15.57 -14.44 14.04
C LYS A 381 -14.30 -14.91 13.32
N PHE A 382 -14.20 -14.65 12.02
CA PHE A 382 -13.03 -15.01 11.22
C PHE A 382 -11.79 -14.18 11.62
N ILE A 383 -11.95 -12.87 11.78
CA ILE A 383 -10.85 -11.95 12.12
C ILE A 383 -10.54 -12.00 13.63
N TRP A 384 -11.57 -12.12 14.47
CA TRP A 384 -11.49 -12.22 15.93
C TRP A 384 -12.25 -13.47 16.42
N PRO A 385 -11.59 -14.64 16.45
CA PRO A 385 -12.19 -15.86 17.03
C PRO A 385 -12.67 -15.66 18.48
N THR A 386 -11.97 -14.81 19.22
CA THR A 386 -12.38 -14.25 20.50
C THR A 386 -12.35 -12.73 20.37
N LEU A 387 -13.48 -12.07 20.62
CA LEU A 387 -13.55 -10.61 20.57
C LEU A 387 -12.77 -10.01 21.75
N PRO A 388 -11.93 -9.00 21.50
CA PRO A 388 -11.24 -8.29 22.57
C PRO A 388 -12.24 -7.45 23.41
N PRO A 389 -12.01 -7.25 24.71
CA PRO A 389 -12.92 -6.48 25.57
C PRO A 389 -13.26 -5.08 25.06
N SER A 390 -12.31 -4.42 24.39
CA SER A 390 -12.50 -3.11 23.77
C SER A 390 -13.38 -3.11 22.51
N TYR A 391 -13.73 -4.27 21.96
CA TYR A 391 -14.44 -4.37 20.66
C TYR A 391 -15.85 -3.76 20.67
N ALA A 392 -16.54 -3.83 21.81
CA ALA A 392 -17.91 -3.36 21.98
C ALA A 392 -18.01 -1.91 22.47
N GLN A 393 -16.87 -1.29 22.79
CA GLN A 393 -16.75 0.12 23.19
C GLN A 393 -16.60 0.99 21.94
#